data_AF-A0A953X1R5-F1
#
_entry.id   AF-A0A953X1R5-F1
#
_cell.length_a   1.000
_cell.length_b   1.000
_cell.length_c   1.000
_cell.angle_alpha   90.00
_cell.angle_beta   90.00
_cell.angle_gamma   90.00
#
_symmetry.space_group_name_H-M   'P 1'
#
loop_
_entity.id
_entity.type
_entity.pdbx_description
1 polymer ?
#
loop_
_entity_poly.entity_id
_entity_poly.type
_entity_poly.pdbx_seq_one_letter_code
_entity_poly.pdbx_strand_id
1 'polypeptide(L)'
;MLFLLNDQIADVAIPEIHLSKRWKVLGCGDPAAMRAREALDFVSRVVAEHVREGVRLEETLVEDLAALIIAKTGANAALFPATDGRVSEARLTILPETILASLREKHVHDGQPPNLRDIWPLAA
;
A
#
# COMPACT_ATOMS: atom_id res chain seq x y z
N MET A 1 -5.27 -10.69 -5.41
CA MET A 1 -3.92 -10.26 -5.83
C MET A 1 -3.25 -9.67 -4.62
N LEU A 2 -2.07 -10.14 -4.27
CA LEU A 2 -1.40 -9.65 -3.06
C LEU A 2 -0.81 -8.27 -3.32
N PHE A 3 -0.89 -7.42 -2.30
CA PHE A 3 -0.27 -6.11 -2.30
C PHE A 3 0.47 -5.87 -0.99
N LEU A 4 1.71 -5.37 -1.06
CA LEU A 4 2.47 -4.95 0.10
C LEU A 4 2.46 -3.42 0.22
N LEU A 5 1.82 -2.87 1.26
CA LEU A 5 1.86 -1.46 1.61
C LEU A 5 2.65 -1.29 2.90
N ASN A 6 3.85 -0.70 2.81
CA ASN A 6 4.81 -0.70 3.92
C ASN A 6 4.96 -2.14 4.46
N ASP A 7 4.59 -2.38 5.71
CA ASP A 7 4.63 -3.67 6.42
C ASP A 7 3.25 -4.37 6.47
N GLN A 8 2.27 -3.94 5.69
CA GLN A 8 0.92 -4.52 5.65
C GLN A 8 0.69 -5.21 4.31
N ILE A 9 0.26 -6.48 4.37
CA ILE A 9 -0.15 -7.23 3.17
C ILE A 9 -1.67 -7.24 3.09
N ALA A 10 -2.20 -6.88 1.93
CA ALA A 10 -3.61 -6.98 1.58
C ALA A 10 -3.81 -7.95 0.41
N ASP A 11 -4.97 -8.62 0.39
CA ASP A 11 -5.40 -9.45 -0.73
C ASP A 11 -6.53 -8.78 -1.48
N VAL A 12 -6.17 -8.08 -2.56
CA VAL A 12 -7.12 -7.35 -3.40
C VAL A 12 -7.57 -8.27 -4.52
N ALA A 13 -8.72 -8.94 -4.37
CA ALA A 13 -9.18 -9.95 -5.31
C ALA A 13 -9.25 -9.44 -6.77
N ILE A 14 -9.96 -8.33 -6.99
CA ILE A 14 -10.08 -7.66 -8.30
C ILE A 14 -9.95 -6.15 -8.07
N PRO A 15 -8.73 -5.56 -8.20
CA PRO A 15 -8.46 -4.16 -7.86
C PRO A 15 -9.40 -3.16 -8.52
N GLU A 16 -9.71 -3.33 -9.80
CA GLU A 16 -10.54 -2.41 -10.56
C GLU A 16 -11.99 -2.42 -10.06
N ILE A 17 -12.54 -3.62 -9.80
CA ILE A 17 -13.89 -3.77 -9.26
C ILE A 17 -13.94 -3.23 -7.83
N HIS A 18 -12.95 -3.55 -7.00
CA HIS A 18 -12.84 -3.05 -5.64
C HIS A 18 -12.84 -1.52 -5.62
N LEU A 19 -11.93 -0.90 -6.39
CA LEU A 19 -11.80 0.54 -6.48
C LEU A 19 -13.08 1.19 -7.00
N SER A 20 -13.73 0.62 -8.03
CA SER A 20 -14.99 1.15 -8.58
C SER A 20 -16.10 1.29 -7.54
N LYS A 21 -16.12 0.40 -6.53
CA LYS A 21 -17.12 0.39 -5.45
C LYS A 21 -16.74 1.31 -4.29
N ARG A 22 -15.45 1.53 -4.07
CA ARG A 22 -14.91 2.11 -2.83
C ARG A 22 -14.36 3.52 -2.97
N TRP A 23 -14.01 3.98 -4.18
CA TRP A 23 -13.29 5.25 -4.37
C TRP A 23 -13.99 6.48 -3.76
N LYS A 24 -15.34 6.50 -3.76
CA LYS A 24 -16.11 7.59 -3.14
C LYS A 24 -15.98 7.63 -1.62
N VAL A 25 -15.94 6.44 -0.99
CA VAL A 25 -15.75 6.29 0.45
C VAL A 25 -14.30 6.57 0.82
N LEU A 26 -13.36 6.10 0.00
CA LEU A 26 -11.93 6.40 0.13
C LEU A 26 -11.65 7.91 0.01
N GLY A 27 -12.46 8.65 -0.75
CA GLY A 27 -12.35 10.10 -0.88
C GLY A 27 -11.17 10.55 -1.74
N CYS A 28 -10.64 9.68 -2.61
CA CYS A 28 -9.49 10.00 -3.46
C CYS A 28 -9.83 10.92 -4.64
N GLY A 29 -11.11 11.17 -4.92
CA GLY A 29 -11.57 11.78 -6.17
C GLY A 29 -11.84 10.73 -7.24
N ASP A 30 -12.24 11.14 -8.45
CA ASP A 30 -12.54 10.20 -9.53
C ASP A 30 -11.25 9.51 -10.03
N PRO A 31 -11.08 8.19 -9.81
CA PRO A 31 -9.89 7.50 -10.27
C PRO A 31 -9.78 7.53 -11.79
N ALA A 32 -10.86 7.57 -12.57
CA ALA A 32 -10.76 7.52 -14.03
C ALA A 32 -10.02 8.75 -14.62
N ALA A 33 -10.16 9.91 -13.98
CA ALA A 33 -9.49 11.15 -14.37
C ALA A 33 -8.12 11.36 -13.69
N MET A 34 -7.77 10.52 -12.72
CA MET A 34 -6.58 10.66 -11.88
C MET A 34 -5.32 10.10 -12.51
N ARG A 35 -4.22 10.86 -12.48
CA ARG A 35 -2.87 10.42 -12.86
C ARG A 35 -2.22 9.60 -11.74
N ALA A 36 -1.25 8.78 -12.11
CA ALA A 36 -0.45 7.99 -11.17
C ALA A 36 0.12 8.82 -10.02
N ARG A 37 0.68 10.00 -10.33
CA ARG A 37 1.24 10.91 -9.33
C ARG A 37 0.20 11.40 -8.32
N GLU A 38 -0.99 11.80 -8.79
CA GLU A 38 -2.06 12.29 -7.92
C GLU A 38 -2.55 11.20 -6.96
N ALA A 39 -2.59 9.94 -7.43
CA ALA A 39 -2.90 8.79 -6.60
C ALA A 39 -1.85 8.59 -5.49
N LEU A 40 -0.56 8.66 -5.83
CA LEU A 40 0.52 8.54 -4.85
C LEU A 40 0.54 9.69 -3.86
N ASP A 41 0.29 10.93 -4.31
CA ASP A 41 0.18 12.10 -3.44
C ASP A 41 -1.03 11.99 -2.49
N PHE A 42 -2.15 11.40 -2.94
CA PHE A 42 -3.27 11.06 -2.08
C PHE A 42 -2.88 10.01 -1.02
N VAL A 43 -2.34 8.86 -1.44
CA VAL A 43 -1.97 7.79 -0.51
C VAL A 43 -0.90 8.26 0.48
N SER A 44 0.10 9.00 0.02
CA SER A 44 1.15 9.56 0.88
C SER A 44 0.59 10.46 1.98
N ARG A 45 -0.47 11.23 1.70
CA ARG A 45 -1.14 12.07 2.71
C ARG A 45 -1.86 11.21 3.75
N VAL A 46 -2.60 10.19 3.31
CA VAL A 46 -3.31 9.25 4.21
C VAL A 46 -2.30 8.53 5.11
N VAL A 47 -1.21 8.01 4.53
CA VAL A 47 -0.15 7.33 5.30
C VAL A 47 0.53 8.30 6.27
N ALA A 48 0.83 9.54 5.84
CA ALA A 48 1.46 10.53 6.72
C ALA A 48 0.59 10.91 7.92
N GLU A 49 -0.72 10.98 7.75
CA GLU A 49 -1.68 11.20 8.84
C GLU A 49 -1.61 10.07 9.88
N HIS A 50 -1.66 8.81 9.43
CA HIS A 50 -1.60 7.65 10.32
C HIS A 50 -0.24 7.52 11.02
N VAL A 51 0.86 7.79 10.31
CA VAL A 51 2.21 7.84 10.88
C VAL A 51 2.32 8.90 11.98
N ARG A 52 1.78 10.10 11.74
CA ARG A 52 1.75 11.21 12.71
C ARG A 52 0.94 10.86 13.96
N GLU A 53 -0.14 10.10 13.80
CA GLU A 53 -1.01 9.66 14.89
C GLU A 53 -0.49 8.40 15.60
N GLY A 54 0.51 7.73 15.04
CA GLY A 54 1.05 6.48 15.56
C GLY A 54 0.05 5.32 15.48
N VAL A 55 -0.89 5.39 14.55
CA VAL A 55 -1.97 4.41 14.38
C VAL A 55 -1.72 3.58 13.12
N ARG A 56 -1.93 2.27 13.20
CA ARG A 56 -1.83 1.35 12.06
C ARG A 56 -3.05 1.53 11.15
N LEU A 57 -2.85 1.43 9.83
CA LEU A 57 -3.95 1.48 8.87
C LEU A 57 -4.88 0.29 9.08
N GLU A 58 -6.19 0.53 9.08
CA GLU A 58 -7.18 -0.54 9.07
C GLU A 58 -7.07 -1.38 7.79
N GLU A 59 -7.37 -2.68 7.88
CA GLU A 59 -7.24 -3.62 6.76
C GLU A 59 -8.02 -3.16 5.52
N THR A 60 -9.28 -2.73 5.71
CA THR A 60 -10.12 -2.23 4.61
C THR A 60 -9.55 -0.98 3.95
N LEU A 61 -8.87 -0.11 4.72
CA LEU A 61 -8.20 1.07 4.18
C LEU A 61 -6.95 0.66 3.40
N VAL A 62 -6.18 -0.32 3.87
CA VAL A 62 -5.04 -0.85 3.12
C VAL A 62 -5.49 -1.44 1.79
N GLU A 63 -6.58 -2.21 1.76
CA GLU A 63 -7.16 -2.75 0.53
C GLU A 63 -7.60 -1.64 -0.44
N ASP A 64 -8.28 -0.60 0.07
CA ASP A 64 -8.74 0.53 -0.73
C ASP A 64 -7.55 1.31 -1.34
N LEU A 65 -6.50 1.56 -0.55
CA LEU A 65 -5.27 2.23 -1.02
C LEU A 65 -4.49 1.35 -2.00
N ALA A 66 -4.38 0.05 -1.74
CA ALA A 66 -3.73 -0.92 -2.61
C ALA A 66 -4.42 -0.97 -3.98
N ALA A 67 -5.76 -1.08 -4.00
CA ALA A 67 -6.54 -1.09 -5.23
C ALA A 67 -6.30 0.18 -6.07
N LEU A 68 -6.21 1.36 -5.42
CA LEU A 68 -5.89 2.61 -6.09
C LEU A 68 -4.47 2.60 -6.69
N ILE A 69 -3.46 2.16 -5.93
CA ILE A 69 -2.07 2.10 -6.43
C ILE A 69 -1.95 1.14 -7.60
N ILE A 70 -2.51 -0.07 -7.48
CA ILE A 70 -2.47 -1.08 -8.56
C ILE A 70 -3.10 -0.49 -9.82
N ALA A 71 -4.32 0.03 -9.73
CA ALA A 71 -5.05 0.56 -10.87
C ALA A 71 -4.35 1.76 -11.55
N LYS A 72 -3.50 2.49 -10.81
CA LYS A 72 -2.86 3.72 -11.29
C LYS A 72 -1.42 3.54 -11.73
N THR A 73 -0.73 2.52 -11.22
CA THR A 73 0.71 2.37 -11.38
C THR A 73 1.13 0.99 -11.87
N GLY A 74 0.26 -0.03 -11.72
CA GLY A 74 0.59 -1.42 -11.97
C GLY A 74 1.51 -2.06 -10.93
N ALA A 75 1.95 -1.32 -9.90
CA ALA A 75 2.76 -1.85 -8.82
C ALA A 75 1.93 -2.76 -7.89
N ASN A 76 2.56 -3.78 -7.32
CA ASN A 76 1.97 -4.63 -6.27
C ASN A 76 2.68 -4.50 -4.92
N ALA A 77 3.63 -3.57 -4.83
CA ALA A 77 4.30 -3.22 -3.59
C ALA A 77 4.64 -1.73 -3.58
N ALA A 78 4.31 -1.06 -2.49
CA ALA A 78 4.57 0.36 -2.27
C ALA A 78 5.10 0.59 -0.85
N LEU A 79 6.22 1.29 -0.79
CA LEU A 79 6.81 1.77 0.46
C LEU A 79 6.70 3.29 0.52
N PHE A 80 6.19 3.80 1.63
CA PHE A 80 6.14 5.20 2.00
C PHE A 80 7.04 5.39 3.21
N PRO A 81 8.36 5.62 3.01
CA PRO A 81 9.31 5.62 4.11
C PRO A 81 9.01 6.79 5.05
N ALA A 82 8.89 6.50 6.35
CA ALA A 82 8.63 7.47 7.39
C ALA A 82 9.87 7.66 8.27
N THR A 83 10.30 8.90 8.45
CA THR A 83 11.39 9.27 9.36
C THR A 83 10.97 10.52 10.13
N ASP A 84 11.12 10.52 11.45
CA ASP A 84 10.73 11.62 12.34
C ASP A 84 9.28 12.12 12.10
N GLY A 85 8.35 11.19 11.90
CA GLY A 85 6.94 11.49 11.67
C GLY A 85 6.62 12.10 10.29
N ARG A 86 7.60 12.11 9.37
CA ARG A 86 7.44 12.62 8.00
C ARG A 86 7.58 11.50 6.98
N VAL A 87 6.62 11.41 6.08
CA VAL A 87 6.66 10.49 4.93
C VAL A 87 7.44 11.14 3.80
N SER A 88 8.37 10.36 3.24
CA SER A 88 9.21 10.73 2.10
C SER A 88 8.65 10.16 0.78
N GLU A 89 9.38 10.33 -0.32
CA GLU A 89 8.94 9.87 -1.64
C GLU A 89 8.64 8.36 -1.67
N ALA A 90 7.49 8.02 -2.26
CA ALA A 90 7.03 6.65 -2.37
C ALA A 90 7.92 5.83 -3.30
N ARG A 91 8.22 4.59 -2.90
CA ARG A 91 8.98 3.62 -3.69
C ARG A 91 8.03 2.53 -4.15
N LEU A 92 7.87 2.40 -5.45
CA LEU A 92 7.03 1.39 -6.07
C LEU A 92 7.88 0.26 -6.63
N THR A 93 7.40 -0.98 -6.52
CA THR A 93 8.01 -2.12 -7.18
C THR A 93 6.96 -3.16 -7.54
N ILE A 94 7.35 -4.09 -8.41
CA ILE A 94 6.58 -5.28 -8.72
C ILE A 94 7.37 -6.47 -8.18
N LEU A 95 6.82 -7.13 -7.16
CA LEU A 95 7.36 -8.34 -6.57
C LEU A 95 6.70 -9.59 -7.19
N PRO A 96 7.43 -10.71 -7.30
CA PRO A 96 6.80 -11.98 -7.63
C PRO A 96 5.73 -12.36 -6.61
N GLU A 97 4.58 -12.85 -7.08
CA GLU A 97 3.48 -13.30 -6.21
C GLU A 97 3.92 -14.36 -5.18
N THR A 98 4.88 -15.21 -5.53
CA THR A 98 5.45 -16.21 -4.60
C THR A 98 6.17 -15.57 -3.42
N ILE A 99 6.81 -14.42 -3.61
CA ILE A 99 7.46 -13.66 -2.53
C ILE A 99 6.39 -13.04 -1.63
N LEU A 100 5.37 -12.41 -2.21
CA LEU A 100 4.25 -11.84 -1.44
C LEU A 100 3.49 -12.90 -0.65
N ALA A 101 3.25 -14.08 -1.24
CA ALA A 101 2.61 -15.21 -0.57
C ALA A 101 3.44 -15.70 0.62
N SER A 102 4.75 -15.85 0.44
CA SER A 102 5.65 -16.26 1.52
C SER A 102 5.68 -15.23 2.66
N LEU A 103 5.68 -13.92 2.35
CA LEU A 103 5.62 -12.87 3.37
C LEU A 103 4.28 -12.90 4.12
N ARG A 104 3.16 -13.14 3.42
CA ARG A 104 1.83 -13.29 4.03
C ARG A 104 1.78 -14.50 4.96
N GLU A 105 2.29 -15.64 4.51
CA GLU A 105 2.32 -16.88 5.31
C GLU A 105 3.14 -16.68 6.59
N LYS A 106 4.34 -16.10 6.50
CA LYS A 106 5.15 -15.75 7.68
C LYS A 106 4.41 -14.80 8.62
N HIS A 107 3.69 -13.82 8.09
CA HIS A 107 2.92 -12.90 8.92
C HIS A 107 1.78 -13.60 9.67
N VAL A 108 1.02 -14.46 8.97
CA VAL A 108 -0.11 -15.18 9.54
C VAL A 108 0.33 -16.26 10.54
N HIS A 109 1.40 -16.99 10.23
CA HIS A 109 1.86 -18.12 11.06
C HIS A 109 2.80 -17.71 12.19
N ASP A 110 3.74 -16.81 11.92
CA ASP A 110 4.82 -16.46 12.85
C ASP A 110 4.56 -15.12 13.56
N GLY A 111 3.50 -14.39 13.18
CA GLY A 111 3.18 -13.07 13.70
C GLY A 111 4.19 -11.99 13.32
N GLN A 112 5.14 -12.29 12.42
CA GLN A 112 6.19 -11.37 12.03
C GLN A 112 5.73 -10.50 10.85
N PRO A 113 5.71 -9.16 10.98
CA PRO A 113 5.43 -8.30 9.83
C PRO A 113 6.53 -8.47 8.75
N PRO A 114 6.21 -8.22 7.47
CA PRO A 114 7.20 -8.17 6.39
C PRO A 114 8.39 -7.30 6.75
N ASN A 115 9.60 -7.85 6.65
CA ASN A 115 10.83 -7.11 6.87
C ASN A 115 11.15 -6.26 5.63
N LEU A 116 10.95 -4.95 5.75
CA LEU A 116 11.12 -4.01 4.65
C LEU A 116 12.57 -3.92 4.16
N ARG A 117 13.56 -4.28 4.98
CA ARG A 117 14.98 -4.29 4.59
C ARG A 117 15.31 -5.37 3.57
N ASP A 118 14.56 -6.47 3.56
CA ASP A 118 14.76 -7.56 2.62
C ASP A 118 14.25 -7.20 1.22
N ILE A 119 13.36 -6.20 1.14
CA ILE A 119 12.67 -5.77 -0.08
C ILE A 119 13.25 -4.45 -0.60
N TRP A 120 13.47 -3.51 0.30
CA TRP A 120 14.07 -2.20 0.03
C TRP A 120 15.25 -1.94 0.99
N PRO A 121 16.44 -2.52 0.72
CA PRO A 121 17.58 -2.45 1.63
C PRO A 121 18.10 -1.03 1.89
N LEU A 122 17.82 -0.08 0.99
CA LEU A 122 18.23 1.32 1.08
C LEU A 122 17.12 2.24 1.62
N ALA A 123 16.09 1.71 2.28
CA ALA A 123 14.93 2.48 2.74
C ALA A 123 14.76 2.57 4.27
N ALA A 124 15.68 1.97 5.04
CA ALA A 124 15.57 1.78 6.48
C ALA A 124 16.81 2.24 7.25
#